data_AF-A0A1I3RIE9-F1
#
_entry.id   AF-A0A1I3RIE9-F1
#
_cell.length_a   1.000
_cell.length_b   1.000
_cell.length_c   1.000
_cell.angle_alpha   90.00
_cell.angle_beta   90.00
_cell.angle_gamma   90.00
#
_symmetry.space_group_name_H-M   'P 1'
#
loop_
_entity.id
_entity.type
_entity.pdbx_description
1 polymer ?
#
loop_
_entity_poly.entity_id
_entity_poly.type
_entity_poly.pdbx_seq_one_letter_code
_entity_poly.pdbx_strand_id
1 'polypeptide(L)'
;MREQIDDRARRARRTIIQAAADLYREIGHNKTTVADIARRLSMSSANIYRFFPSKRAIEEAVVERMLDEIIGAVSEAAAGTGPVLRRSRQPVEMTSQLHFKAAG
;
A
#
# COMPACT_ATOMS: atom_id res chain seq x y z
N MET A 1 25.27 9.25 11.69
CA MET A 1 24.70 8.05 12.35
C MET A 1 23.18 8.10 12.49
N ARG A 2 22.57 9.20 12.98
CA ARG A 2 21.10 9.35 13.05
C ARG A 2 20.40 9.20 11.69
N GLU A 3 20.92 9.86 10.65
CA GLU A 3 20.37 9.81 9.29
C GLU A 3 20.30 8.40 8.68
N GLN A 4 21.32 7.55 8.91
CA GLN A 4 21.32 6.16 8.44
C GLN A 4 20.28 5.28 9.15
N ILE A 5 20.02 5.55 10.43
CA ILE A 5 19.00 4.84 11.22
C ILE A 5 17.61 5.22 10.71
N ASP A 6 17.37 6.52 10.47
CA ASP A 6 16.11 7.04 9.95
C ASP A 6 15.82 6.49 8.55
N ASP A 7 16.84 6.42 7.70
CA ASP A 7 16.76 5.83 6.37
C ASP A 7 16.40 4.34 6.40
N ARG A 8 17.02 3.59 7.32
CA ARG A 8 16.69 2.17 7.51
C ARG A 8 15.26 2.00 8.00
N ALA A 9 14.81 2.84 8.93
CA ALA A 9 13.44 2.82 9.43
C ALA A 9 12.43 3.16 8.33
N ARG A 10 12.71 4.17 7.49
CA ARG A 10 11.87 4.55 6.35
C ARG A 10 11.80 3.45 5.29
N ARG A 11 12.92 2.77 5.01
CA ARG A 11 12.95 1.60 4.11
C ARG A 11 12.12 0.44 4.67
N ALA A 12 12.25 0.15 5.96
CA ALA A 12 11.46 -0.90 6.61
C ALA A 12 9.95 -0.59 6.54
N ARG A 13 9.54 0.64 6.87
CA ARG A 13 8.14 1.07 6.72
C ARG A 13 7.62 0.85 5.30
N ARG A 14 8.34 1.33 4.28
CA ARG A 14 7.93 1.14 2.87
C ARG A 14 7.78 -0.33 2.49
N THR A 15 8.71 -1.18 2.95
CA THR A 15 8.68 -2.62 2.68
C THR A 15 7.45 -3.29 3.30
N ILE A 16 7.07 -2.91 4.53
CA ILE A 16 5.87 -3.39 5.21
C ILE A 16 4.61 -2.98 4.43
N ILE A 17 4.51 -1.72 4.02
CA ILE A 17 3.37 -1.20 3.24
C ILE A 17 3.25 -1.96 1.90
N GLN A 18 4.38 -2.22 1.22
CA GLN A 18 4.36 -2.98 -0.02
C GLN A 18 3.88 -4.41 0.18
N ALA A 19 4.42 -5.13 1.16
CA ALA A 19 4.00 -6.51 1.45
C ALA A 19 2.52 -6.61 1.86
N ALA A 20 2.01 -5.63 2.61
CA ALA A 20 0.59 -5.54 2.96
C ALA A 20 -0.27 -5.35 1.70
N ALA A 21 0.08 -4.40 0.84
CA ALA A 21 -0.64 -4.15 -0.41
C ALA A 21 -0.64 -5.37 -1.34
N ASP A 22 0.47 -6.12 -1.39
CA ASP A 22 0.57 -7.36 -2.16
C ASP A 22 -0.37 -8.45 -1.61
N LEU A 23 -0.36 -8.67 -0.28
CA LEU A 23 -1.26 -9.61 0.36
C LEU A 23 -2.74 -9.21 0.20
N TYR A 24 -3.05 -7.91 0.22
CA TYR A 24 -4.41 -7.44 -0.04
C TYR A 24 -4.88 -7.81 -1.44
N ARG A 25 -4.00 -7.76 -2.44
CA ARG A 25 -4.30 -8.21 -3.82
C ARG A 25 -4.37 -9.73 -3.95
N GLU A 26 -3.56 -10.46 -3.19
CA GLU A 26 -3.48 -11.93 -3.28
C GLU A 26 -4.62 -12.65 -2.55
N ILE A 27 -4.94 -12.24 -1.32
CA ILE A 27 -5.88 -12.95 -0.44
C ILE A 27 -6.99 -12.07 0.12
N GLY A 28 -6.97 -10.77 -0.16
CA GLY A 28 -7.95 -9.79 0.32
C GLY A 28 -7.58 -9.14 1.65
N HIS A 29 -7.93 -7.87 1.82
CA HIS A 29 -7.59 -7.05 2.99
C HIS A 29 -8.13 -7.60 4.32
N ASN A 30 -9.37 -8.11 4.32
CA ASN A 30 -10.00 -8.66 5.52
C ASN A 30 -9.36 -9.96 5.99
N LYS A 31 -8.80 -10.75 5.06
CA LYS A 31 -8.13 -12.02 5.39
C LYS A 31 -6.66 -11.84 5.75
N THR A 32 -6.07 -10.70 5.41
CA THR A 32 -4.65 -10.42 5.67
C THR A 32 -4.44 -10.04 7.13
N THR A 33 -3.56 -10.77 7.84
CA THR A 33 -3.18 -10.43 9.22
C THR A 33 -1.79 -9.80 9.30
N VAL A 34 -1.47 -9.15 10.44
CA VAL A 34 -0.10 -8.67 10.70
C VAL A 34 0.90 -9.83 10.73
N ALA A 35 0.48 -11.01 11.15
CA ALA A 35 1.32 -12.21 11.14
C ALA A 35 1.64 -12.68 9.71
N ASP A 36 0.70 -12.55 8.76
CA ASP A 36 0.96 -12.86 7.35
C ASP A 36 1.99 -11.92 6.74
N ILE A 37 1.86 -10.62 7.03
CA ILE A 37 2.83 -9.59 6.58
C ILE A 37 4.21 -9.90 7.18
N ALA A 38 4.28 -10.18 8.48
CA ALA A 38 5.51 -10.51 9.18
C ALA A 38 6.17 -11.75 8.56
N ARG A 39 5.40 -12.82 8.33
CA ARG A 39 5.85 -14.05 7.69
C ARG A 39 6.39 -13.81 6.29
N ARG A 40 5.69 -13.03 5.45
CA ARG A 40 6.15 -12.70 4.10
C ARG A 40 7.49 -11.96 4.09
N LEU A 41 7.75 -11.15 5.12
CA LEU A 41 8.98 -10.38 5.27
C LEU A 41 10.07 -11.08 6.09
N SER A 42 9.85 -12.33 6.53
CA SER A 42 10.73 -13.03 7.48
C SER A 42 11.01 -12.21 8.74
N MET A 43 9.99 -11.52 9.26
CA MET A 43 10.01 -10.72 10.48
C MET A 43 9.11 -11.33 11.56
N SER A 44 9.32 -10.93 12.81
CA SER A 44 8.33 -11.17 13.87
C SER A 44 7.22 -10.11 13.83
N SER A 45 6.00 -10.46 14.25
CA SER A 45 4.91 -9.49 14.40
C SER A 45 5.30 -8.34 15.34
N ALA A 46 6.07 -8.65 16.41
CA ALA A 46 6.61 -7.63 17.31
C ALA A 46 7.50 -6.61 16.57
N ASN A 47 8.30 -7.05 15.60
CA ASN A 47 9.10 -6.14 14.77
C ASN A 47 8.22 -5.25 13.88
N ILE A 48 7.13 -5.78 13.31
CA ILE A 48 6.16 -4.96 12.56
C ILE A 48 5.55 -3.89 13.45
N TYR A 49 5.18 -4.24 14.69
CA TYR A 49 4.59 -3.31 15.65
C TYR A 49 5.54 -2.18 16.09
N ARG A 50 6.86 -2.32 15.90
CA ARG A 50 7.81 -1.22 16.10
C ARG A 50 7.65 -0.10 15.06
N PHE A 51 7.14 -0.42 13.87
CA PHE A 51 6.94 0.54 12.79
C PHE A 51 5.50 1.03 12.69
N PHE A 52 4.54 0.17 13.02
CA PHE A 52 3.11 0.47 12.95
C PHE A 52 2.40 0.08 14.24
N PRO A 53 1.69 1.00 14.91
CA PRO A 53 1.06 0.70 16.20
C PRO A 53 -0.14 -0.26 16.09
N SER A 54 -0.69 -0.48 14.89
CA SER A 54 -1.85 -1.35 14.68
C SER A 54 -1.95 -1.83 13.22
N LYS A 55 -2.81 -2.83 12.97
CA LYS A 55 -3.21 -3.24 11.60
C LYS A 55 -3.82 -2.06 10.83
N ARG A 56 -4.67 -1.27 11.50
CA ARG A 56 -5.32 -0.08 10.92
C ARG A 56 -4.29 0.95 10.43
N ALA A 57 -3.22 1.16 11.19
CA ALA A 57 -2.15 2.07 10.78
C ALA A 57 -1.38 1.58 9.53
N ILE A 58 -1.33 0.26 9.30
CA ILE A 58 -0.77 -0.31 8.06
C ILE A 58 -1.74 -0.07 6.90
N GLU A 59 -3.04 -0.30 7.13
CA GLU A 59 -4.10 -0.08 6.14
C GLU A 59 -4.13 1.39 5.68
N GLU A 60 -4.13 2.34 6.62
CA GLU A 60 -4.07 3.77 6.35
C GLU A 60 -2.86 4.12 5.48
N ALA A 61 -1.67 3.62 5.83
CA ALA A 61 -0.45 3.88 5.06
C ALA A 61 -0.45 3.24 3.67
N VAL A 62 -1.14 2.10 3.49
CA VAL A 62 -1.35 1.50 2.16
C VAL A 62 -2.27 2.40 1.32
N VAL A 63 -3.36 2.88 1.90
CA VAL A 63 -4.31 3.77 1.22
C VAL A 63 -3.64 5.11 0.85
N GLU A 64 -2.90 5.72 1.78
CA GLU A 64 -2.13 6.95 1.53
C GLU A 64 -1.19 6.77 0.32
N ARG A 65 -0.41 5.68 0.29
CA ARG A 65 0.50 5.40 -0.83
C ARG A 65 -0.26 5.26 -2.16
N MET A 66 -1.40 4.57 -2.16
CA MET A 66 -2.20 4.40 -3.38
C MET A 66 -2.79 5.73 -3.86
N LEU A 67 -3.22 6.59 -2.94
CA LEU A 67 -3.70 7.94 -3.28
C LEU A 67 -2.57 8.78 -3.88
N ASP A 68 -1.37 8.75 -3.30
CA ASP A 68 -0.20 9.44 -3.83
C ASP A 68 0.16 8.96 -5.25
N GLU A 69 0.11 7.64 -5.50
CA GLU A 69 0.33 7.06 -6.83
C GLU A 69 -0.72 7.53 -7.85
N ILE A 70 -2.00 7.60 -7.45
CA ILE A 70 -3.09 8.10 -8.30
C ILE A 70 -2.90 9.59 -8.60
N ILE A 71 -2.63 10.40 -7.57
CA ILE A 71 -2.43 11.85 -7.71
C ILE A 71 -1.23 12.13 -8.62
N GLY A 72 -0.13 11.39 -8.45
CA GLY A 72 1.04 11.49 -9.31
C GLY A 72 0.71 11.19 -10.77
N ALA A 73 0.05 10.06 -11.05
CA ALA A 73 -0.34 9.69 -12.41
C ALA A 73 -1.29 10.70 -13.07
N VAL A 74 -2.24 11.25 -12.31
CA VAL A 74 -3.16 12.30 -12.81
C VAL A 74 -2.40 13.59 -13.10
N SER A 75 -1.47 13.99 -12.23
CA SER A 75 -0.67 15.21 -12.40
C SER A 75 0.25 15.11 -13.61
N GLU A 76 0.89 13.96 -13.83
CA GLU A 76 1.70 13.69 -15.03
C GLU A 76 0.86 13.74 -16.31
N ALA A 77 -0.34 13.16 -16.30
CA ALA A 77 -1.26 13.20 -17.42
C ALA A 77 -1.76 14.63 -17.72
N ALA A 78 -1.97 15.45 -16.69
CA ALA A 78 -2.40 16.84 -16.83
C ALA A 78 -1.26 17.78 -17.29
N ALA A 79 -0.01 17.48 -16.92
CA ALA A 79 1.17 18.27 -17.32
C ALA A 79 1.61 18.01 -18.77
N GLY A 80 1.15 16.93 -19.40
CA GLY A 80 1.43 16.63 -20.81
C GLY A 80 0.51 17.39 -21.77
N THR A 81 1.05 18.36 -22.52
CA THR A 81 0.36 18.97 -23.68
C THR A 81 0.43 18.00 -24.88
N GLY A 82 -0.50 17.05 -24.98
CA GLY A 82 -0.62 16.14 -26.12
C GLY A 82 -2.02 15.54 -26.23
N PRO A 83 -2.50 15.12 -27.42
CA PRO A 83 -3.88 14.69 -27.59
C PRO A 83 -4.21 13.48 -26.72
N VAL A 84 -5.41 13.49 -26.14
CA VAL A 84 -6.04 12.55 -25.19
C VAL A 84 -6.10 11.07 -25.67
N LEU A 85 -5.41 10.70 -26.74
CA LEU A 85 -5.47 9.41 -27.41
C LEU A 85 -4.16 8.61 -27.27
N ARG A 86 -3.72 8.40 -26.04
CA ARG A 86 -3.03 7.16 -25.67
C ARG A 86 -3.42 6.75 -24.26
N ARG A 87 -4.74 6.67 -24.03
CA ARG A 87 -5.33 5.90 -22.93
C ARG A 87 -4.93 4.44 -23.13
N SER A 88 -3.77 4.04 -22.62
CA SER A 88 -3.49 2.63 -22.36
C SER A 88 -4.63 2.13 -21.48
N ARG A 89 -5.43 1.24 -22.08
CA ARG A 89 -6.60 0.58 -21.50
C ARG A 89 -6.19 -0.27 -20.30
N GLN A 90 -6.05 0.34 -19.12
CA GLN A 90 -6.44 -0.27 -17.85
C GLN A 90 -6.90 0.84 -16.88
N PRO A 91 -8.12 1.36 -17.05
CA PRO A 91 -8.75 2.15 -16.00
C PRO A 91 -9.31 1.21 -14.95
N VAL A 92 -8.72 1.24 -13.75
CA VAL A 92 -9.46 1.08 -12.49
C VAL A 92 -10.19 -0.26 -12.27
N GLU A 93 -9.50 -1.40 -12.31
CA GLU A 93 -10.06 -2.65 -11.72
C GLU A 93 -9.89 -2.72 -10.18
N MET A 94 -9.20 -1.76 -9.57
CA MET A 94 -8.91 -1.81 -8.13
C MET A 94 -10.11 -1.46 -7.23
N THR A 95 -11.11 -0.72 -7.74
CA THR A 95 -12.28 -0.30 -6.94
C THR A 95 -13.25 -1.45 -6.63
N SER A 96 -13.23 -2.55 -7.42
CA SER A 96 -14.23 -3.61 -7.27
C SER A 96 -14.01 -4.53 -6.06
N GLN A 97 -12.84 -4.50 -5.40
CA GLN A 97 -12.58 -5.30 -4.19
C GLN A 97 -12.84 -4.55 -2.87
N LEU A 98 -13.15 -3.25 -2.93
CA LEU A 98 -13.57 -2.45 -1.77
C LEU A 98 -15.09 -2.48 -1.55
N HIS A 99 -15.80 -3.47 -2.11
CA HIS A 99 -17.14 -3.81 -1.65
C HIS A 99 -17.08 -4.38 -0.23
N PHE A 100 -17.06 -3.46 0.73
CA PHE A 100 -18.03 -3.38 1.81
C PHE A 100 -19.15 -4.43 1.70
N LYS A 101 -18.92 -5.62 2.26
CA LYS A 101 -20.02 -6.47 2.72
C LYS A 101 -20.17 -6.23 4.21
N ALA A 102 -20.87 -5.16 4.53
CA ALA A 102 -21.60 -5.09 5.77
C ALA A 102 -22.66 -6.19 5.80
N ALA A 103 -22.86 -6.75 6.99
CA ALA A 103 -24.01 -7.55 7.43
C ALA A 103 -24.31 -8.85 6.66
N GLY A 104 -24.13 -9.96 7.37
CA GLY A 104 -24.52 -11.32 7.02
C GLY A 104 -23.91 -12.28 8.01
#